data_AF-A0A965KRK0-F1
#
_entry.id   AF-A0A965KRK0-F1
#
_cell.length_a   1.000
_cell.length_b   1.000
_cell.length_c   1.000
_cell.angle_alpha   90.00
_cell.angle_beta   90.00
_cell.angle_gamma   90.00
#
_symmetry.space_group_name_H-M   'P 1'
#
loop_
_entity.id
_entity.type
_entity.pdbx_description
1 polymer ?
#
loop_
_entity_poly.entity_id
_entity_poly.type
_entity_poly.pdbx_seq_one_letter_code
_entity_poly.pdbx_strand_id
1 'polypeptide(L)'
;GVTLNEFIRTSSGLNDSSEALLYRVGIPANCKLVGIDGATLPSATITGTGNTAITLYNINASQLHRFKLVPDENFSGTLGLTFQSFSQESDLSNSSFSASQSFTLTINPVSDTPLLIAPASASGLITNSSRINVPIQAILGDADGSEALSVKLKFTGISAATDLSLKLDGADLLITRTGSDYLATIPTDKISKLSTLTVSSSKDFRLTNSVKMVVEATSVDGTGAGAAAGAVSTKTVDLSIYQPITAPTFNLSGDANAITKLAVPYTLSLPTDLPAGIPLDSVSVMVSGVPSLAYFATREGTTLKPIGASLGEGGVWLFKASEILNTDRTQKPLALINSAETRNSSGAVVQVPISGQAFINDPIGGSTAQSASRSFKVSFAVGQGYQDSTDPLVLSLSGAPIISSAITGKSFELDVLLNGAESPTYWLSGNPNDKTGYAFLVKPGAAVGTTLTLNNLYTDFAELYAKSGVDVSDGKISGAELAGLSLWFDANSNAALDSGELVSISALNNFSITVPETVARESASGEIVSLYEAKAQWTGAPADGGALFAVAIPYLPNTIANPTTSVVTGNNFFDTRPSAALRVLGEKQTVGGGATVPEDLEGGIRFMVDLSKSSIKAGVSQPMHL
;
A
#
# COMPACT_ATOMS: atom_id res chain seq x y z
N GLY A 1 13.47 -54.98 35.60
CA GLY A 1 14.61 -55.92 35.58
C GLY A 1 14.10 -57.30 35.85
N VAL A 2 14.59 -58.30 35.11
CA VAL A 2 14.18 -59.70 35.20
C VAL A 2 15.09 -60.41 36.22
N THR A 3 14.54 -61.21 37.13
CA THR A 3 15.35 -61.93 38.14
C THR A 3 16.00 -63.18 37.54
N LEU A 4 17.21 -63.55 37.99
CA LEU A 4 17.97 -64.64 37.33
C LEU A 4 17.29 -66.01 37.44
N ASN A 5 16.54 -66.27 38.52
CA ASN A 5 15.80 -67.51 38.70
C ASN A 5 14.67 -67.70 37.68
N GLU A 6 14.17 -66.63 37.05
CA GLU A 6 13.14 -66.73 35.99
C GLU A 6 13.65 -67.43 34.73
N PHE A 7 14.97 -67.47 34.51
CA PHE A 7 15.60 -68.16 33.38
C PHE A 7 15.77 -69.66 33.62
N ILE A 8 15.70 -70.12 34.88
CA ILE A 8 15.95 -71.52 35.25
C ILE A 8 14.64 -72.26 35.42
N ARG A 9 14.29 -73.12 34.45
CA ARG A 9 13.07 -73.94 34.49
C ARG A 9 13.30 -75.36 34.98
N THR A 10 14.51 -75.88 34.83
CA THR A 10 14.93 -77.21 35.28
C THR A 10 16.22 -77.07 36.08
N SER A 11 16.21 -77.59 37.31
CA SER A 11 17.40 -77.61 38.16
C SER A 11 18.36 -78.70 37.70
N SER A 12 19.66 -78.42 37.72
CA SER A 12 20.69 -79.45 37.51
C SER A 12 20.87 -80.30 38.78
N GLY A 13 21.31 -81.54 38.61
CA GLY A 13 21.61 -82.43 39.73
C GLY A 13 22.95 -82.11 40.39
N LEU A 14 23.10 -82.51 41.66
CA LEU A 14 24.38 -82.58 42.37
C LEU A 14 24.97 -83.99 42.21
N ASN A 15 26.29 -84.14 42.24
CA ASN A 15 26.91 -85.47 42.19
C ASN A 15 26.77 -86.20 43.54
N ASP A 16 26.79 -85.45 44.65
CA ASP A 16 26.45 -85.91 45.99
C ASP A 16 25.81 -84.80 46.85
N SER A 17 25.47 -85.09 48.11
CA SER A 17 24.79 -84.14 49.00
C SER A 17 25.70 -83.11 49.69
N SER A 18 27.02 -83.23 49.56
CA SER A 18 28.00 -82.28 50.12
C SER A 18 28.22 -81.07 49.22
N GLU A 19 27.99 -81.24 47.91
CA GLU A 19 28.20 -80.20 46.92
C GLU A 19 27.13 -79.09 46.94
N ALA A 20 27.54 -77.87 46.58
CA ALA A 20 26.64 -76.76 46.29
C ALA A 20 26.44 -76.58 44.77
N LEU A 21 25.19 -76.34 44.34
CA LEU A 21 24.90 -76.04 42.93
C LEU A 21 25.15 -74.56 42.64
N LEU A 22 25.97 -74.28 41.63
CA LEU A 22 26.24 -72.92 41.14
C LEU A 22 25.87 -72.80 39.66
N TYR A 23 25.50 -71.58 39.27
CA TYR A 23 25.32 -71.18 37.89
C TYR A 23 26.38 -70.15 37.52
N ARG A 24 27.15 -70.44 36.49
CA ARG A 24 27.95 -69.46 35.77
C ARG A 24 27.06 -68.74 34.77
N VAL A 25 26.83 -67.46 35.01
CA VAL A 25 26.00 -66.59 34.18
C VAL A 25 26.89 -65.62 33.42
N GLY A 26 26.83 -65.67 32.09
CA GLY A 26 27.47 -64.70 31.21
C GLY A 26 26.51 -63.59 30.82
N ILE A 27 26.89 -62.36 31.18
CA ILE A 27 26.11 -61.15 30.95
C ILE A 27 26.90 -60.23 29.99
N PRO A 28 26.30 -59.77 28.89
CA PRO A 28 26.97 -58.90 27.93
C PRO A 28 27.18 -57.49 28.50
N ALA A 29 28.08 -56.72 27.88
CA ALA A 29 28.48 -55.40 28.37
C ALA A 29 27.34 -54.37 28.52
N ASN A 30 26.27 -54.49 27.75
CA ASN A 30 25.09 -53.60 27.74
C ASN A 30 24.02 -53.99 28.78
N CYS A 31 24.35 -54.87 29.72
CA CYS A 31 23.47 -55.25 30.81
C CYS A 31 24.27 -55.45 32.10
N LYS A 32 23.69 -55.05 33.22
CA LYS A 32 24.30 -55.13 34.55
C LYS A 32 23.54 -56.08 35.44
N LEU A 33 24.29 -56.83 36.24
CA LEU A 33 23.74 -57.57 37.37
C LEU A 33 23.60 -56.63 38.57
N VAL A 34 22.40 -56.57 39.15
CA VAL A 34 22.13 -55.72 40.31
C VAL A 34 21.57 -56.59 41.44
N GLY A 35 22.12 -56.42 42.64
CA GLY A 35 21.61 -57.03 43.86
C GLY A 35 20.27 -56.42 44.29
N ILE A 36 19.35 -57.27 44.71
CA ILE A 36 18.05 -56.90 45.27
C ILE A 36 18.22 -56.76 46.80
N ASP A 37 17.58 -55.77 47.40
CA ASP A 37 17.61 -55.50 48.85
C ASP A 37 19.02 -55.46 49.46
N GLY A 38 19.97 -54.85 48.73
CA GLY A 38 21.36 -54.70 49.17
C GLY A 38 22.22 -55.97 49.09
N ALA A 39 21.78 -57.00 48.35
CA ALA A 39 22.60 -58.19 48.10
C ALA A 39 23.97 -57.83 47.48
N THR A 40 25.06 -58.31 48.08
CA THR A 40 26.41 -58.12 47.57
C THR A 40 26.60 -58.94 46.29
N LEU A 41 27.16 -58.30 45.25
CA LEU A 41 27.48 -58.99 44.00
C LEU A 41 28.60 -60.01 44.20
N PRO A 42 28.50 -61.22 43.60
CA PRO A 42 29.60 -62.17 43.58
C PRO A 42 30.79 -61.64 42.77
N SER A 43 31.96 -62.26 42.97
CA SER A 43 33.15 -61.95 42.16
C SER A 43 32.91 -62.27 40.69
N ALA A 44 33.33 -61.36 39.83
CA ALA A 44 33.15 -61.46 38.38
C ALA A 44 34.47 -61.72 37.66
N THR A 45 34.42 -62.44 36.55
CA THR A 45 35.53 -62.50 35.57
C THR A 45 35.04 -61.94 34.25
N ILE A 46 35.83 -61.07 33.61
CA ILE A 46 35.48 -60.51 32.29
C ILE A 46 36.24 -61.30 31.22
N THR A 47 35.53 -61.71 30.19
CA THR A 47 36.10 -62.33 28.98
C THR A 47 35.80 -61.47 27.76
N GLY A 48 36.77 -61.25 26.89
CA GLY A 48 36.64 -60.36 25.73
C GLY A 48 37.02 -58.91 26.02
N THR A 49 36.82 -58.01 25.06
CA THR A 49 37.18 -56.58 25.15
C THR A 49 36.10 -55.70 24.50
N GLY A 50 35.88 -54.50 25.05
CA GLY A 50 34.89 -53.56 24.52
C GLY A 50 33.46 -54.12 24.53
N ASN A 51 32.68 -53.85 23.47
CA ASN A 51 31.27 -54.22 23.39
C ASN A 51 31.01 -55.74 23.25
N THR A 52 32.05 -56.54 23.03
CA THR A 52 31.94 -58.02 23.02
C THR A 52 32.33 -58.64 24.36
N ALA A 53 32.66 -57.81 25.36
CA ALA A 53 32.96 -58.29 26.69
C ALA A 53 31.73 -58.95 27.33
N ILE A 54 31.98 -60.10 27.94
CA ILE A 54 31.01 -60.85 28.74
C ILE A 54 31.52 -60.90 30.16
N THR A 55 30.70 -60.47 31.10
CA THR A 55 30.96 -60.56 32.53
C THR A 55 30.37 -61.86 33.05
N LEU A 56 31.23 -62.74 33.57
CA LEU A 56 30.88 -64.04 34.11
C LEU A 56 30.75 -63.95 35.63
N TYR A 57 29.58 -64.32 36.15
CA TYR A 57 29.32 -64.44 37.59
C TYR A 57 29.04 -65.89 37.94
N ASN A 58 29.68 -66.40 39.00
CA ASN A 58 29.32 -67.69 39.59
C ASN A 58 28.39 -67.42 40.78
N ILE A 59 27.14 -67.89 40.68
CA ILE A 59 26.08 -67.58 41.64
C ILE A 59 25.53 -68.88 42.20
N ASN A 60 25.43 -68.99 43.53
CA ASN A 60 24.79 -70.14 44.17
C ASN A 60 23.31 -70.19 43.75
N ALA A 61 22.81 -71.38 43.42
CA ALA A 61 21.44 -71.57 42.95
C ALA A 61 20.39 -70.98 43.91
N SER A 62 20.62 -71.08 45.22
CA SER A 62 19.73 -70.51 46.25
C SER A 62 19.69 -68.97 46.26
N GLN A 63 20.65 -68.30 45.62
CA GLN A 63 20.78 -66.85 45.62
C GLN A 63 20.35 -66.19 44.31
N LEU A 64 19.99 -66.96 43.27
CA LEU A 64 19.60 -66.41 41.96
C LEU A 64 18.45 -65.40 42.06
N HIS A 65 17.49 -65.64 42.96
CA HIS A 65 16.36 -64.73 43.20
C HIS A 65 16.75 -63.39 43.84
N ARG A 66 18.00 -63.23 44.30
CA ARG A 66 18.53 -62.00 44.90
C ARG A 66 19.20 -61.09 43.87
N PHE A 67 19.25 -61.51 42.61
CA PHE A 67 19.91 -60.75 41.56
C PHE A 67 18.97 -60.56 40.37
N LYS A 68 18.97 -59.34 39.83
CA LYS A 68 18.22 -58.96 38.64
C LYS A 68 19.13 -58.42 37.55
N LEU A 69 18.72 -58.64 36.31
CA LEU A 69 19.31 -58.03 35.14
C LEU A 69 18.68 -56.67 34.91
N VAL A 70 19.53 -55.66 34.75
CA VAL A 70 19.16 -54.28 34.42
C VAL A 70 19.94 -53.93 33.15
N PRO A 71 19.27 -53.83 31.98
CA PRO A 71 19.89 -53.25 30.79
C PRO A 71 20.46 -51.86 31.09
N ASP A 72 21.40 -51.41 30.27
CA ASP A 72 21.80 -50.00 30.34
C ASP A 72 20.61 -49.06 30.10
N GLU A 73 20.71 -47.85 30.62
CA GLU A 73 19.68 -46.82 30.44
C GLU A 73 19.42 -46.60 28.95
N ASN A 74 18.14 -46.48 28.60
CA ASN A 74 17.58 -46.28 27.26
C ASN A 74 17.77 -47.42 26.25
N PHE A 75 18.44 -48.51 26.64
CA PHE A 75 18.66 -49.64 25.73
C PHE A 75 17.35 -50.33 25.30
N SER A 76 17.18 -50.49 23.98
CA SER A 76 16.24 -51.42 23.38
C SER A 76 16.94 -52.48 22.52
N GLY A 77 16.31 -53.65 22.36
CA GLY A 77 16.84 -54.74 21.54
C GLY A 77 17.12 -56.01 22.33
N THR A 78 18.03 -56.84 21.85
CA THR A 78 18.25 -58.19 22.37
C THR A 78 19.56 -58.33 23.14
N LEU A 79 19.48 -59.03 24.27
CA LEU A 79 20.61 -59.36 25.13
C LEU A 79 20.83 -60.87 25.10
N GLY A 80 22.00 -61.30 24.64
CA GLY A 80 22.42 -62.71 24.68
C GLY A 80 23.03 -63.06 26.03
N LEU A 81 22.38 -63.94 26.79
CA LEU A 81 22.83 -64.42 28.09
C LEU A 81 23.28 -65.88 27.98
N THR A 82 24.32 -66.27 28.70
CA THR A 82 24.76 -67.67 28.76
C THR A 82 24.66 -68.23 30.18
N PHE A 83 24.25 -69.49 30.30
CA PHE A 83 24.14 -70.20 31.57
C PHE A 83 24.84 -71.55 31.48
N GLN A 84 25.68 -71.83 32.47
CA GLN A 84 26.26 -73.14 32.71
C GLN A 84 26.08 -73.50 34.18
N SER A 85 25.66 -74.70 34.49
CA SER A 85 25.65 -75.20 35.86
C SER A 85 26.92 -75.99 36.15
N PHE A 86 27.34 -75.98 37.40
CA PHE A 86 28.39 -76.83 37.94
C PHE A 86 28.15 -77.00 39.44
N SER A 87 28.66 -78.07 40.02
CA SER A 87 28.68 -78.24 41.45
C SER A 87 30.05 -77.86 42.02
N GLN A 88 30.06 -77.34 43.24
CA GLN A 88 31.26 -76.93 43.96
C GLN A 88 31.30 -77.61 45.32
N GLU A 89 32.44 -78.22 45.61
CA GLU A 89 32.69 -78.89 46.88
C GLU A 89 33.11 -77.89 47.97
N SER A 90 33.04 -78.31 49.23
CA SER A 90 33.40 -77.46 50.38
C SER A 90 34.85 -76.94 50.36
N ASP A 91 35.75 -77.62 49.64
CA ASP A 91 37.15 -77.22 49.42
C ASP A 91 37.34 -76.25 48.23
N LEU A 92 36.25 -75.77 47.63
CA LEU A 92 36.18 -74.89 46.46
C LEU A 92 36.57 -75.53 45.12
N SER A 93 36.76 -76.86 45.06
CA SER A 93 36.91 -77.58 43.79
C SER A 93 35.58 -77.61 43.02
N ASN A 94 35.65 -77.42 41.70
CA ASN A 94 34.49 -77.36 40.83
C ASN A 94 34.38 -78.63 39.97
N SER A 95 33.16 -79.11 39.76
CA SER A 95 32.86 -80.15 38.77
C SER A 95 33.12 -79.64 37.33
N SER A 96 32.99 -80.55 36.36
CA SER A 96 32.86 -80.12 34.96
C SER A 96 31.60 -79.26 34.79
N PHE A 97 31.72 -78.21 33.97
CA PHE A 97 30.59 -77.36 33.62
C PHE A 97 29.63 -78.10 32.68
N SER A 98 28.33 -77.83 32.81
CA SER A 98 27.34 -78.24 31.83
C SER A 98 27.62 -77.63 30.45
N ALA A 99 26.95 -78.17 29.43
CA ALA A 99 26.85 -77.48 28.15
C ALA A 99 26.29 -76.06 28.35
N SER A 100 26.87 -75.09 27.65
CA SER A 100 26.41 -73.69 27.69
C SER A 100 25.06 -73.57 27.02
N GLN A 101 24.08 -73.01 27.75
CA GLN A 101 22.77 -72.65 27.22
C GLN A 101 22.70 -71.15 26.96
N SER A 102 22.20 -70.77 25.79
CA SER A 102 22.02 -69.37 25.40
C SER A 102 20.55 -68.96 25.54
N PHE A 103 20.32 -67.81 26.16
CA PHE A 103 19.01 -67.19 26.30
C PHE A 103 19.03 -65.80 25.67
N THR A 104 17.91 -65.41 25.09
CA THR A 104 17.73 -64.07 24.55
C THR A 104 16.72 -63.33 25.42
N LEU A 105 17.15 -62.22 26.02
CA LEU A 105 16.27 -61.26 26.67
C LEU A 105 15.99 -60.12 25.69
N THR A 106 14.72 -59.97 25.29
CA THR A 106 14.29 -58.86 24.43
C THR A 106 13.76 -57.71 25.29
N ILE A 107 14.32 -56.54 25.09
CA ILE A 107 13.87 -55.28 25.67
C ILE A 107 13.08 -54.54 24.59
N ASN A 108 11.80 -54.30 24.87
CA ASN A 108 10.91 -53.61 23.93
C ASN A 108 11.31 -52.14 23.81
N PRO A 109 11.32 -51.58 22.59
CA PRO A 109 11.67 -50.17 22.38
C PRO A 109 10.60 -49.22 22.92
N VAL A 110 11.04 -48.02 23.30
CA VAL A 110 10.22 -46.90 23.75
C VAL A 110 10.82 -45.61 23.18
N SER A 111 10.15 -44.98 22.22
CA SER A 111 10.66 -43.73 21.62
C SER A 111 10.57 -42.54 22.57
N ASP A 112 11.64 -41.76 22.67
CA ASP A 112 11.68 -40.51 23.41
C ASP A 112 11.34 -39.29 22.55
N THR A 113 10.73 -38.28 23.17
CA THR A 113 10.35 -37.06 22.43
C THR A 113 11.60 -36.25 22.07
N PRO A 114 11.86 -35.97 20.78
CA PRO A 114 13.05 -35.23 20.39
C PRO A 114 13.00 -33.76 20.84
N LEU A 115 14.16 -33.18 21.14
CA LEU A 115 14.28 -31.74 21.36
C LEU A 115 14.25 -31.02 20.02
N LEU A 116 13.28 -30.12 19.84
CA LEU A 116 13.09 -29.33 18.63
C LEU A 116 13.13 -27.83 18.94
N ILE A 117 14.09 -27.13 18.33
CA ILE A 117 14.25 -25.68 18.40
C ILE A 117 14.07 -25.11 16.99
N ALA A 118 13.21 -24.12 16.86
CA ALA A 118 12.98 -23.35 15.65
C ALA A 118 12.56 -21.92 16.02
N PRO A 119 12.81 -20.92 15.18
CA PRO A 119 12.31 -19.57 15.40
C PRO A 119 10.78 -19.55 15.37
N ALA A 120 10.14 -18.63 16.10
CA ALA A 120 8.69 -18.45 16.02
C ALA A 120 8.26 -17.85 14.66
N SER A 121 9.12 -17.01 14.08
CA SER A 121 8.89 -16.39 12.78
C SER A 121 10.21 -16.13 12.05
N ALA A 122 10.15 -16.04 10.73
CA ALA A 122 11.25 -15.57 9.90
C ALA A 122 10.69 -14.68 8.78
N SER A 123 11.35 -13.55 8.52
CA SER A 123 10.89 -12.62 7.50
C SER A 123 12.04 -11.98 6.75
N GLY A 124 11.76 -11.50 5.54
CA GLY A 124 12.74 -10.75 4.76
C GLY A 124 12.32 -10.44 3.33
N LEU A 125 13.00 -9.45 2.76
CA LEU A 125 12.91 -9.08 1.36
C LEU A 125 13.78 -10.01 0.51
N ILE A 126 13.15 -10.70 -0.44
CA ILE A 126 13.82 -11.55 -1.41
C ILE A 126 14.12 -10.73 -2.66
N THR A 127 15.40 -10.56 -2.97
CA THR A 127 15.89 -10.05 -4.25
C THR A 127 16.49 -11.20 -5.04
N ASN A 128 16.95 -10.94 -6.26
CA ASN A 128 17.41 -11.96 -7.24
C ASN A 128 18.46 -12.98 -6.70
N SER A 129 19.05 -12.75 -5.53
CA SER A 129 19.98 -13.67 -4.87
C SER A 129 19.81 -13.84 -3.36
N SER A 130 18.89 -13.12 -2.69
CA SER A 130 18.74 -13.23 -1.24
C SER A 130 17.78 -14.36 -0.84
N ARG A 131 17.97 -14.90 0.37
CA ARG A 131 17.15 -15.95 0.97
C ARG A 131 16.95 -15.65 2.45
N ILE A 132 15.83 -16.07 3.02
CA ILE A 132 15.55 -15.95 4.45
C ILE A 132 16.15 -17.16 5.16
N ASN A 133 16.93 -16.95 6.21
CA ASN A 133 17.45 -18.00 7.08
C ASN A 133 16.36 -18.49 8.04
N VAL A 134 16.22 -19.80 8.18
CA VAL A 134 15.28 -20.42 9.12
C VAL A 134 16.03 -21.49 9.93
N PRO A 135 16.84 -21.09 10.91
CA PRO A 135 17.70 -22.03 11.63
C PRO A 135 16.87 -22.97 12.51
N ILE A 136 16.98 -24.27 12.25
CA ILE A 136 16.29 -25.32 13.01
C ILE A 136 17.32 -26.26 13.65
N GLN A 137 17.02 -26.77 14.84
CA GLN A 137 17.77 -27.84 15.48
C GLN A 137 16.80 -28.92 15.96
N ALA A 138 17.08 -30.17 15.60
CA ALA A 138 16.38 -31.34 16.09
C ALA A 138 17.42 -32.37 16.57
N ILE A 139 17.28 -32.85 17.80
CA ILE A 139 18.16 -33.87 18.38
C ILE A 139 17.34 -34.91 19.15
N LEU A 140 17.87 -36.14 19.24
CA LEU A 140 17.29 -37.22 20.04
C LEU A 140 17.35 -36.90 21.54
N GLY A 141 16.50 -37.57 22.32
CA GLY A 141 16.45 -37.43 23.77
C GLY A 141 17.69 -38.01 24.45
N ASP A 142 18.27 -39.03 23.83
CA ASP A 142 19.53 -39.65 24.24
C ASP A 142 20.47 -39.92 23.05
N ALA A 143 21.56 -40.64 23.32
CA ALA A 143 22.61 -40.92 22.35
C ALA A 143 23.03 -42.40 22.32
N ASP A 144 22.19 -43.31 22.83
CA ASP A 144 22.55 -44.73 22.94
C ASP A 144 22.51 -45.46 21.58
N GLY A 145 21.90 -44.82 20.58
CA GLY A 145 21.84 -45.28 19.20
C GLY A 145 20.71 -46.27 18.90
N SER A 146 19.82 -46.51 19.86
CA SER A 146 18.61 -47.32 19.69
C SER A 146 17.54 -46.62 18.84
N GLU A 147 17.59 -45.29 18.81
CA GLU A 147 16.59 -44.43 18.17
C GLU A 147 17.04 -43.82 16.83
N ALA A 148 16.07 -43.64 15.92
CA ALA A 148 16.26 -42.95 14.65
C ALA A 148 15.44 -41.64 14.60
N LEU A 149 16.12 -40.53 14.28
CA LEU A 149 15.49 -39.22 14.10
C LEU A 149 15.09 -38.99 12.63
N SER A 150 13.88 -38.49 12.43
CA SER A 150 13.42 -37.98 11.14
C SER A 150 12.80 -36.59 11.29
N VAL A 151 12.95 -35.74 10.26
CA VAL A 151 12.37 -34.39 10.25
C VAL A 151 11.61 -34.15 8.95
N LYS A 152 10.41 -33.58 9.08
CA LYS A 152 9.57 -33.13 7.97
C LYS A 152 9.18 -31.67 8.15
N LEU A 153 9.11 -30.95 7.04
CA LEU A 153 8.58 -29.60 6.96
C LEU A 153 7.24 -29.64 6.24
N LYS A 154 6.20 -29.08 6.84
CA LYS A 154 4.87 -28.96 6.26
C LYS A 154 4.52 -27.50 6.05
N PHE A 155 4.12 -27.13 4.84
CA PHE A 155 3.79 -25.77 4.46
C PHE A 155 2.30 -25.62 4.17
N THR A 156 1.69 -24.55 4.71
CA THR A 156 0.35 -24.10 4.36
C THR A 156 0.38 -22.60 4.00
N GLY A 157 -0.61 -22.14 3.23
CA GLY A 157 -0.63 -20.77 2.68
C GLY A 157 0.02 -20.62 1.30
N ILE A 158 0.53 -21.72 0.71
CA ILE A 158 1.03 -21.76 -0.68
C ILE A 158 0.05 -22.50 -1.60
N SER A 159 0.08 -22.17 -2.89
CA SER A 159 -0.82 -22.72 -3.91
C SER A 159 -0.14 -23.75 -4.83
N ALA A 160 1.18 -23.76 -4.89
CA ALA A 160 1.98 -24.73 -5.63
C ALA A 160 3.31 -25.03 -4.92
N ALA A 161 3.89 -26.21 -5.18
CA ALA A 161 5.20 -26.57 -4.64
C ALA A 161 6.33 -25.63 -5.13
N THR A 162 6.15 -25.03 -6.31
CA THR A 162 7.08 -24.06 -6.91
C THR A 162 7.00 -22.66 -6.30
N ASP A 163 6.01 -22.40 -5.45
CA ASP A 163 5.89 -21.09 -4.79
C ASP A 163 7.05 -20.83 -3.82
N LEU A 164 7.68 -21.89 -3.30
CA LEU A 164 8.84 -21.80 -2.43
C LEU A 164 10.01 -22.58 -3.03
N SER A 165 11.21 -22.06 -2.80
CA SER A 165 12.45 -22.77 -3.05
C SER A 165 13.19 -22.91 -1.73
N LEU A 166 13.55 -24.13 -1.36
CA LEU A 166 14.26 -24.44 -0.13
C LEU A 166 15.69 -24.85 -0.45
N LYS A 167 16.64 -24.38 0.36
CA LYS A 167 18.01 -24.89 0.33
C LYS A 167 18.46 -25.30 1.71
N LEU A 168 19.10 -26.46 1.79
CA LEU A 168 19.68 -27.01 2.99
C LEU A 168 21.12 -27.41 2.68
N ASP A 169 22.09 -26.91 3.46
CA ASP A 169 23.51 -27.16 3.21
C ASP A 169 23.92 -26.80 1.76
N GLY A 170 23.31 -25.73 1.22
CA GLY A 170 23.54 -25.25 -0.16
C GLY A 170 22.81 -26.02 -1.26
N ALA A 171 22.27 -27.20 -0.99
CA ALA A 171 21.54 -28.03 -1.96
C ALA A 171 20.03 -27.74 -1.96
N ASP A 172 19.38 -27.86 -3.11
CA ASP A 172 17.93 -27.70 -3.22
C ASP A 172 17.19 -28.83 -2.49
N LEU A 173 16.14 -28.46 -1.76
CA LEU A 173 15.25 -29.39 -1.08
C LEU A 173 13.88 -29.38 -1.77
N LEU A 174 13.40 -30.58 -2.16
CA LEU A 174 12.16 -30.73 -2.91
C LEU A 174 10.94 -30.59 -2.00
N ILE A 175 9.98 -29.78 -2.44
CA ILE A 175 8.62 -29.75 -1.88
C ILE A 175 7.72 -30.61 -2.75
N THR A 176 7.00 -31.54 -2.13
CA THR A 176 6.01 -32.39 -2.78
C THR A 176 4.63 -32.12 -2.22
N ARG A 177 3.60 -32.15 -3.08
CA ARG A 177 2.21 -32.08 -2.63
C ARG A 177 1.73 -33.47 -2.24
N THR A 178 1.22 -33.62 -1.03
CA THR A 178 0.64 -34.86 -0.49
C THR A 178 -0.76 -34.55 0.02
N GLY A 179 -1.78 -34.90 -0.77
CA GLY A 179 -3.16 -34.49 -0.51
C GLY A 179 -3.32 -32.97 -0.55
N SER A 180 -3.75 -32.38 0.57
CA SER A 180 -3.86 -30.92 0.75
C SER A 180 -2.58 -30.25 1.24
N ASP A 181 -1.60 -31.03 1.67
CA ASP A 181 -0.38 -30.53 2.31
C ASP A 181 0.78 -30.42 1.31
N TYR A 182 1.69 -29.48 1.57
CA TYR A 182 2.97 -29.38 0.89
C TYR A 182 4.07 -29.78 1.87
N LEU A 183 4.83 -30.82 1.55
CA LEU A 183 5.80 -31.45 2.44
C LEU A 183 7.21 -31.43 1.84
N ALA A 184 8.21 -31.18 2.67
CA ALA A 184 9.62 -31.44 2.37
C ALA A 184 10.20 -32.37 3.43
N THR A 185 10.72 -33.51 3.01
CA THR A 185 11.37 -34.48 3.90
C THR A 185 12.86 -34.19 3.98
N ILE A 186 13.40 -34.08 5.19
CA ILE A 186 14.83 -33.83 5.40
C ILE A 186 15.61 -35.15 5.27
N PRO A 187 16.62 -35.23 4.38
CA PRO A 187 17.52 -36.38 4.34
C PRO A 187 18.19 -36.59 5.69
N THR A 188 18.25 -37.83 6.17
CA THR A 188 18.74 -38.16 7.52
C THR A 188 20.17 -37.65 7.78
N ASP A 189 21.04 -37.72 6.78
CA ASP A 189 22.42 -37.21 6.84
C ASP A 189 22.51 -35.66 6.92
N LYS A 190 21.43 -34.95 6.58
CA LYS A 190 21.34 -33.49 6.59
C LYS A 190 20.60 -32.92 7.80
N ILE A 191 20.06 -33.76 8.70
CA ILE A 191 19.37 -33.28 9.92
C ILE A 191 20.30 -32.40 10.78
N SER A 192 21.59 -32.76 10.89
CA SER A 192 22.60 -31.97 11.61
C SER A 192 22.91 -30.61 10.95
N LYS A 193 22.45 -30.37 9.72
CA LYS A 193 22.65 -29.14 8.95
C LYS A 193 21.42 -28.24 8.90
N LEU A 194 20.34 -28.59 9.62
CA LEU A 194 19.08 -27.83 9.64
C LEU A 194 19.23 -26.36 10.05
N SER A 195 20.30 -26.00 10.76
CA SER A 195 20.63 -24.61 11.07
C SER A 195 20.94 -23.76 9.84
N THR A 196 21.21 -24.39 8.68
CA THR A 196 21.52 -23.74 7.40
C THR A 196 20.33 -23.64 6.44
N LEU A 197 19.13 -24.06 6.89
CA LEU A 197 17.94 -24.01 6.06
C LEU A 197 17.65 -22.57 5.63
N THR A 198 17.44 -22.38 4.33
CA THR A 198 17.03 -21.11 3.76
C THR A 198 15.80 -21.29 2.88
N VAL A 199 14.97 -20.24 2.81
CA VAL A 199 13.79 -20.18 1.96
C VAL A 199 13.85 -18.95 1.05
N SER A 200 13.39 -19.10 -0.19
CA SER A 200 13.12 -18.01 -1.12
C SER A 200 11.80 -18.24 -1.85
N SER A 201 11.24 -17.19 -2.44
CA SER A 201 10.04 -17.25 -3.26
C SER A 201 10.10 -16.17 -4.34
N SER A 202 9.36 -16.35 -5.44
CA SER A 202 9.03 -15.29 -6.40
C SER A 202 7.67 -14.64 -6.12
N LYS A 203 6.97 -15.10 -5.09
CA LYS A 203 5.67 -14.61 -4.64
C LYS A 203 5.84 -13.81 -3.36
N ASP A 204 4.90 -12.89 -3.15
CA ASP A 204 4.82 -12.12 -1.93
C ASP A 204 3.85 -12.78 -0.94
N PHE A 205 4.36 -13.12 0.23
CA PHE A 205 3.65 -13.77 1.32
C PHE A 205 3.72 -12.89 2.56
N ARG A 206 2.74 -11.99 2.70
CA ARG A 206 2.63 -11.06 3.83
C ARG A 206 1.26 -11.11 4.47
N LEU A 207 1.16 -10.61 5.71
CA LEU A 207 -0.09 -10.47 6.45
C LEU A 207 -0.86 -11.82 6.50
N THR A 208 -2.14 -11.82 6.14
CA THR A 208 -2.99 -13.02 6.12
C THR A 208 -2.53 -14.08 5.11
N ASN A 209 -1.69 -13.69 4.15
CA ASN A 209 -1.12 -14.59 3.15
C ASN A 209 0.27 -15.13 3.57
N SER A 210 0.72 -14.91 4.82
CA SER A 210 1.98 -15.49 5.30
C SER A 210 1.95 -17.01 5.22
N VAL A 211 3.10 -17.61 4.92
CA VAL A 211 3.24 -19.08 4.88
C VAL A 211 3.43 -19.60 6.29
N LYS A 212 2.70 -20.65 6.66
CA LYS A 212 2.96 -21.37 7.91
C LYS A 212 3.79 -22.61 7.61
N MET A 213 4.97 -22.69 8.21
CA MET A 213 5.81 -23.88 8.16
C MET A 213 5.74 -24.61 9.51
N VAL A 214 5.18 -25.81 9.52
CA VAL A 214 5.24 -26.71 10.67
C VAL A 214 6.44 -27.63 10.50
N VAL A 215 7.36 -27.55 11.45
CA VAL A 215 8.51 -28.46 11.58
C VAL A 215 8.07 -29.59 12.49
N GLU A 216 8.17 -30.82 12.01
CA GLU A 216 7.86 -32.04 12.75
C GLU A 216 9.14 -32.88 12.87
N ALA A 217 9.59 -33.12 14.10
CA ALA A 217 10.68 -34.02 14.40
C ALA A 217 10.12 -35.26 15.10
N THR A 218 10.50 -36.44 14.62
CA THR A 218 9.99 -37.73 15.11
C THR A 218 11.16 -38.64 15.45
N SER A 219 11.20 -39.10 16.70
CA SER A 219 12.06 -40.20 17.14
C SER A 219 11.31 -41.52 17.03
N VAL A 220 11.97 -42.56 16.55
CA VAL A 220 11.47 -43.94 16.56
C VAL A 220 12.55 -44.84 17.14
N ASP A 221 12.26 -45.48 18.26
CA ASP A 221 13.12 -46.51 18.86
C ASP A 221 12.84 -47.89 18.24
N GLY A 222 13.91 -48.64 17.97
CA GLY A 222 13.88 -49.96 17.35
C GLY A 222 13.68 -49.94 15.84
N THR A 223 13.63 -51.13 15.23
CA THR A 223 13.56 -51.29 13.77
C THR A 223 12.46 -52.28 13.34
N GLY A 224 11.91 -52.05 12.15
CA GLY A 224 10.94 -52.96 11.52
C GLY A 224 9.63 -53.11 12.29
N ALA A 225 9.05 -54.32 12.26
CA ALA A 225 7.75 -54.61 12.89
C ALA A 225 7.75 -54.55 14.43
N GLY A 226 8.94 -54.46 15.06
CA GLY A 226 9.10 -54.34 16.50
C GLY A 226 9.38 -52.91 16.98
N ALA A 227 9.44 -51.92 16.08
CA ALA A 227 9.71 -50.54 16.45
C ALA A 227 8.58 -49.92 17.29
N ALA A 228 8.94 -49.02 18.19
CA ALA A 228 7.99 -48.27 19.00
C ALA A 228 7.18 -47.29 18.13
N ALA A 229 6.05 -46.83 18.67
CA ALA A 229 5.35 -45.70 18.07
C ALA A 229 6.26 -44.46 18.09
N GLY A 230 6.23 -43.67 17.01
CA GLY A 230 7.09 -42.49 16.92
C GLY A 230 6.68 -41.41 17.92
N ALA A 231 7.63 -40.92 18.69
CA ALA A 231 7.45 -39.76 19.56
C ALA A 231 7.73 -38.47 18.78
N VAL A 232 6.82 -37.50 18.87
CA VAL A 232 6.78 -36.35 17.95
C VAL A 232 6.92 -35.03 18.70
N SER A 233 7.75 -34.13 18.18
CA SER A 233 7.85 -32.73 18.59
C SER A 233 7.53 -31.82 17.40
N THR A 234 6.73 -30.77 17.61
CA THR A 234 6.35 -29.83 16.55
C THR A 234 6.61 -28.38 16.91
N LYS A 235 7.01 -27.59 15.92
CA LYS A 235 7.14 -26.13 15.99
C LYS A 235 6.56 -25.49 14.74
N THR A 236 5.81 -24.41 14.92
CA THR A 236 5.31 -23.61 13.81
C THR A 236 6.20 -22.37 13.65
N VAL A 237 6.61 -22.11 12.41
CA VAL A 237 7.34 -20.92 11.98
C VAL A 237 6.45 -20.13 11.03
N ASP A 238 6.13 -18.89 11.38
CA ASP A 238 5.44 -17.97 10.49
C ASP A 238 6.46 -17.32 9.53
N LEU A 239 6.33 -17.60 8.24
CA LEU A 239 7.22 -17.11 7.19
C LEU A 239 6.57 -15.94 6.46
N SER A 240 7.18 -14.75 6.57
CA SER A 240 6.78 -13.56 5.81
C SER A 240 7.82 -13.24 4.75
N ILE A 241 7.48 -13.43 3.49
CA ILE A 241 8.41 -13.32 2.36
C ILE A 241 7.97 -12.13 1.51
N TYR A 242 8.81 -11.11 1.41
CA TYR A 242 8.49 -9.89 0.66
C TYR A 242 9.19 -9.89 -0.70
N GLN A 243 8.50 -9.41 -1.73
CA GLN A 243 9.08 -9.17 -3.06
C GLN A 243 9.44 -7.69 -3.26
N PRO A 244 10.42 -7.39 -4.12
CA PRO A 244 10.71 -6.02 -4.50
C PRO A 244 9.53 -5.44 -5.27
N ILE A 245 9.20 -4.18 -5.01
CA ILE A 245 8.14 -3.48 -5.73
C ILE A 245 8.65 -2.95 -7.06
N THR A 246 7.83 -3.09 -8.09
CA THR A 246 8.05 -2.47 -9.39
C THR A 246 7.78 -0.97 -9.33
N ALA A 247 8.54 -0.16 -10.07
CA ALA A 247 8.34 1.29 -10.09
C ALA A 247 6.96 1.68 -10.66
N PRO A 248 6.29 2.71 -10.10
CA PRO A 248 5.14 3.32 -10.76
C PRO A 248 5.59 4.05 -12.03
N THR A 249 4.64 4.38 -12.90
CA THR A 249 4.86 5.36 -13.97
C THR A 249 4.22 6.68 -13.58
N PHE A 250 4.98 7.76 -13.73
CA PHE A 250 4.47 9.12 -13.60
C PHE A 250 5.00 9.95 -14.75
N ASN A 251 4.11 10.53 -15.54
CA ASN A 251 4.50 11.45 -16.60
C ASN A 251 3.77 12.77 -16.43
N LEU A 252 4.52 13.84 -16.66
CA LEU A 252 4.03 15.19 -16.92
C LEU A 252 4.28 15.48 -18.40
N SER A 253 3.35 16.16 -19.06
CA SER A 253 3.45 16.48 -20.49
C SER A 253 2.62 17.71 -20.83
N GLY A 254 2.84 18.28 -22.02
CA GLY A 254 2.06 19.39 -22.54
C GLY A 254 2.53 20.70 -21.94
N ASP A 255 3.61 21.26 -22.50
CA ASP A 255 4.07 22.60 -22.16
C ASP A 255 2.91 23.60 -22.30
N ALA A 256 2.73 24.45 -21.30
CA ALA A 256 1.53 25.28 -21.17
C ALA A 256 1.89 26.70 -20.73
N ASN A 257 1.17 27.68 -21.26
CA ASN A 257 1.31 29.08 -20.85
C ASN A 257 -0.06 29.55 -20.36
N ALA A 258 -0.11 30.34 -19.29
CA ALA A 258 -1.34 30.89 -18.74
C ALA A 258 -1.12 32.29 -18.19
N ILE A 259 -2.19 33.02 -17.88
CA ILE A 259 -2.08 34.29 -17.16
C ILE A 259 -1.95 33.97 -15.67
N THR A 260 -2.85 33.15 -15.12
CA THR A 260 -2.90 32.77 -13.70
C THR A 260 -3.17 31.28 -13.44
N LYS A 261 -3.77 30.54 -14.38
CA LYS A 261 -4.29 29.18 -14.12
C LYS A 261 -4.18 28.26 -15.33
N LEU A 262 -3.69 27.03 -15.13
CA LEU A 262 -3.63 26.00 -16.17
C LEU A 262 -3.95 24.59 -15.66
N ALA A 263 -4.46 23.74 -16.54
CA ALA A 263 -4.57 22.30 -16.29
C ALA A 263 -3.19 21.63 -16.47
N VAL A 264 -2.85 20.71 -15.58
CA VAL A 264 -1.59 19.96 -15.63
C VAL A 264 -1.87 18.58 -16.22
N PRO A 265 -1.44 18.29 -17.46
CA PRO A 265 -1.61 16.97 -18.06
C PRO A 265 -0.62 16.00 -17.42
N TYR A 266 -1.14 14.99 -16.73
CA TYR A 266 -0.33 13.95 -16.11
C TYR A 266 -0.89 12.57 -16.38
N THR A 267 -0.05 11.55 -16.19
CA THR A 267 -0.45 10.15 -16.04
C THR A 267 0.23 9.59 -14.79
N LEU A 268 -0.52 8.91 -13.92
CA LEU A 268 0.02 8.14 -12.81
C LEU A 268 -0.55 6.73 -12.87
N SER A 269 0.29 5.74 -13.17
CA SER A 269 -0.12 4.33 -13.15
C SER A 269 0.71 3.57 -12.13
N LEU A 270 0.00 2.81 -11.29
CA LEU A 270 0.61 1.93 -10.30
C LEU A 270 0.86 0.54 -10.89
N PRO A 271 1.89 -0.19 -10.42
CA PRO A 271 2.13 -1.56 -10.82
C PRO A 271 0.91 -2.45 -10.53
N THR A 272 0.63 -3.40 -11.43
CA THR A 272 -0.50 -4.35 -11.28
C THR A 272 -0.23 -5.43 -10.25
N ASP A 273 1.04 -5.65 -9.92
CA ASP A 273 1.59 -6.62 -8.97
C ASP A 273 1.87 -6.03 -7.58
N LEU A 274 1.29 -4.87 -7.27
CA LEU A 274 1.41 -4.23 -5.95
C LEU A 274 1.02 -5.21 -4.83
N PRO A 275 1.92 -5.48 -3.87
CA PRO A 275 1.62 -6.32 -2.73
C PRO A 275 0.48 -5.77 -1.85
N ALA A 276 -0.16 -6.67 -1.09
CA ALA A 276 -1.20 -6.29 -0.14
C ALA A 276 -0.69 -5.31 0.95
N GLY A 277 -1.57 -4.42 1.41
CA GLY A 277 -1.23 -3.47 2.47
C GLY A 277 -0.52 -2.19 1.99
N ILE A 278 -0.50 -1.93 0.68
CA ILE A 278 0.02 -0.70 0.09
C ILE A 278 -1.15 0.15 -0.44
N PRO A 279 -1.73 1.03 0.38
CA PRO A 279 -2.78 1.95 -0.05
C PRO A 279 -2.21 3.07 -0.94
N LEU A 280 -3.09 3.82 -1.62
CA LEU A 280 -2.70 5.02 -2.40
C LEU A 280 -1.93 6.05 -1.56
N ASP A 281 -2.21 6.12 -0.26
CA ASP A 281 -1.52 7.01 0.68
C ASP A 281 -0.04 6.64 0.92
N SER A 282 0.37 5.43 0.58
CA SER A 282 1.78 4.98 0.62
C SER A 282 2.54 5.28 -0.67
N VAL A 283 1.86 5.91 -1.64
CA VAL A 283 2.48 6.39 -2.88
C VAL A 283 2.56 7.91 -2.81
N SER A 284 3.77 8.44 -2.92
CA SER A 284 4.03 9.88 -2.92
C SER A 284 4.46 10.35 -4.29
N VAL A 285 4.09 11.56 -4.67
CA VAL A 285 4.56 12.22 -5.88
C VAL A 285 5.30 13.47 -5.47
N MET A 286 6.57 13.60 -5.85
CA MET A 286 7.34 14.82 -5.68
C MET A 286 7.35 15.59 -6.98
N VAL A 287 7.06 16.88 -6.92
CA VAL A 287 7.17 17.80 -8.05
C VAL A 287 8.11 18.94 -7.68
N SER A 288 9.02 19.28 -8.57
CA SER A 288 10.10 20.24 -8.38
C SER A 288 10.09 21.29 -9.50
N GLY A 289 10.68 22.46 -9.26
CA GLY A 289 10.68 23.57 -10.22
C GLY A 289 9.37 24.35 -10.27
N VAL A 290 8.51 24.19 -9.25
CA VAL A 290 7.23 24.87 -9.18
C VAL A 290 7.45 26.37 -8.94
N PRO A 291 6.86 27.28 -9.73
CA PRO A 291 7.04 28.73 -9.54
C PRO A 291 6.70 29.21 -8.13
N SER A 292 7.35 30.29 -7.71
CA SER A 292 7.05 30.96 -6.43
C SER A 292 5.59 31.39 -6.38
N LEU A 293 4.92 31.20 -5.24
CA LEU A 293 3.48 31.47 -5.03
C LEU A 293 2.52 30.56 -5.81
N ALA A 294 3.03 29.61 -6.61
CA ALA A 294 2.19 28.64 -7.27
C ALA A 294 1.78 27.49 -6.34
N TYR A 295 0.55 27.02 -6.47
CA TYR A 295 0.03 25.87 -5.75
C TYR A 295 -0.79 24.95 -6.66
N PHE A 296 -0.94 23.69 -6.24
CA PHE A 296 -1.72 22.70 -6.97
C PHE A 296 -3.09 22.52 -6.33
N ALA A 297 -4.09 22.26 -7.16
CA ALA A 297 -5.43 21.94 -6.71
C ALA A 297 -6.04 20.81 -7.55
N THR A 298 -6.91 20.01 -6.94
CA THR A 298 -7.76 19.05 -7.64
C THR A 298 -9.22 19.36 -7.41
N ARG A 299 -10.07 18.82 -8.29
CA ARG A 299 -11.52 18.96 -8.17
C ARG A 299 -12.09 17.79 -7.36
N GLU A 300 -12.63 18.06 -6.18
CA GLU A 300 -13.41 17.09 -5.40
C GLU A 300 -14.89 17.43 -5.52
N GLY A 301 -15.57 16.70 -6.41
CA GLY A 301 -16.93 17.03 -6.85
C GLY A 301 -16.91 18.37 -7.57
N THR A 302 -17.14 19.43 -6.81
CA THR A 302 -17.36 20.76 -7.36
C THR A 302 -16.56 21.86 -6.67
N THR A 303 -15.69 21.49 -5.74
CA THR A 303 -14.79 22.41 -5.05
C THR A 303 -13.37 22.17 -5.55
N LEU A 304 -12.67 23.25 -5.91
CA LEU A 304 -11.22 23.21 -6.04
C LEU A 304 -10.59 23.15 -4.66
N LYS A 305 -9.89 22.05 -4.40
CA LYS A 305 -9.21 21.81 -3.14
C LYS A 305 -7.72 21.90 -3.38
N PRO A 306 -7.00 22.82 -2.71
CA PRO A 306 -5.54 22.78 -2.69
C PRO A 306 -5.07 21.42 -2.18
N ILE A 307 -4.08 20.84 -2.87
CA ILE A 307 -3.53 19.53 -2.52
C ILE A 307 -2.02 19.57 -2.40
N GLY A 308 -1.49 18.58 -1.70
CA GLY A 308 -0.08 18.46 -1.46
C GLY A 308 0.47 19.48 -0.47
N ALA A 309 1.76 19.35 -0.20
CA ALA A 309 2.50 20.22 0.70
C ALA A 309 3.71 20.82 -0.02
N SER A 310 3.90 22.13 0.11
CA SER A 310 5.11 22.79 -0.36
C SER A 310 6.23 22.65 0.67
N LEU A 311 7.45 22.39 0.21
CA LEU A 311 8.66 22.39 1.01
C LEU A 311 9.44 23.69 0.72
N GLY A 312 9.24 24.71 1.56
CA GLY A 312 9.86 26.03 1.42
C GLY A 312 8.96 27.08 0.74
N GLU A 313 9.55 28.17 0.24
CA GLU A 313 8.83 29.29 -0.42
C GLU A 313 8.41 28.98 -1.88
N GLY A 314 7.86 27.80 -2.12
CA GLY A 314 7.60 27.29 -3.47
C GLY A 314 8.87 26.77 -4.14
N GLY A 315 8.75 25.68 -4.88
CA GLY A 315 9.87 25.04 -5.57
C GLY A 315 9.79 23.53 -5.55
N VAL A 316 9.48 22.92 -4.40
CA VAL A 316 9.23 21.48 -4.28
C VAL A 316 7.88 21.24 -3.59
N TRP A 317 7.10 20.33 -4.15
CA TRP A 317 5.79 19.92 -3.70
C TRP A 317 5.72 18.41 -3.54
N LEU A 318 4.97 17.95 -2.55
CA LEU A 318 4.73 16.54 -2.31
C LEU A 318 3.23 16.26 -2.28
N PHE A 319 2.79 15.25 -3.03
CA PHE A 319 1.41 14.76 -3.07
C PHE A 319 1.35 13.32 -2.59
N LYS A 320 0.19 12.91 -2.07
CA LYS A 320 -0.20 11.50 -2.00
C LYS A 320 -0.91 11.12 -3.30
N ALA A 321 -0.77 9.87 -3.75
CA ALA A 321 -1.49 9.43 -4.93
C ALA A 321 -3.01 9.52 -4.76
N SER A 322 -3.55 9.40 -3.54
CA SER A 322 -4.98 9.59 -3.25
C SER A 322 -5.49 11.02 -3.46
N GLU A 323 -4.61 12.01 -3.48
CA GLU A 323 -4.98 13.40 -3.76
C GLU A 323 -5.23 13.64 -5.26
N ILE A 324 -4.58 12.85 -6.11
CA ILE A 324 -4.66 12.96 -7.58
C ILE A 324 -5.34 11.75 -8.25
N LEU A 325 -5.56 10.64 -7.55
CA LEU A 325 -6.32 9.49 -8.05
C LEU A 325 -7.62 9.30 -7.26
N ASN A 326 -8.65 8.83 -7.93
CA ASN A 326 -9.86 8.30 -7.30
C ASN A 326 -9.61 6.91 -6.73
N THR A 327 -10.53 6.41 -5.90
CA THR A 327 -10.42 5.07 -5.28
C THR A 327 -10.36 3.94 -6.31
N ASP A 328 -10.98 4.13 -7.48
CA ASP A 328 -10.92 3.22 -8.64
C ASP A 328 -9.64 3.36 -9.48
N ARG A 329 -8.70 4.21 -9.04
CA ARG A 329 -7.43 4.56 -9.69
C ARG A 329 -7.56 5.37 -10.98
N THR A 330 -8.73 5.92 -11.29
CA THR A 330 -8.87 6.93 -12.35
C THR A 330 -8.27 8.27 -11.89
N GLN A 331 -7.81 9.09 -12.84
CA GLN A 331 -7.13 10.34 -12.55
C GLN A 331 -8.12 11.48 -12.24
N LYS A 332 -7.82 12.27 -11.21
CA LYS A 332 -8.50 13.54 -10.93
C LYS A 332 -7.93 14.64 -11.81
N PRO A 333 -8.73 15.63 -12.23
CA PRO A 333 -8.20 16.86 -12.82
C PRO A 333 -7.22 17.52 -11.87
N LEU A 334 -6.05 17.93 -12.38
CA LEU A 334 -5.01 18.63 -11.64
C LEU A 334 -4.81 20.01 -12.25
N ALA A 335 -4.85 21.05 -11.43
CA ALA A 335 -4.59 22.42 -11.84
C ALA A 335 -3.34 22.96 -11.13
N LEU A 336 -2.62 23.84 -11.84
CA LEU A 336 -1.57 24.67 -11.28
C LEU A 336 -2.04 26.13 -11.36
N ILE A 337 -2.05 26.79 -10.21
CA ILE A 337 -2.49 28.17 -10.06
C ILE A 337 -1.31 28.98 -9.57
N ASN A 338 -1.08 30.15 -10.17
CA ASN A 338 0.04 31.00 -9.82
C ASN A 338 -0.35 32.49 -9.97
N SER A 339 -0.11 33.27 -8.92
CA SER A 339 -0.37 34.71 -8.89
C SER A 339 0.82 35.57 -9.29
N ALA A 340 1.99 34.95 -9.53
CA ALA A 340 3.20 35.64 -9.96
C ALA A 340 3.56 35.30 -11.41
N GLU A 341 3.92 36.32 -12.19
CA GLU A 341 4.47 36.09 -13.52
C GLU A 341 5.83 35.39 -13.44
N THR A 342 6.09 34.45 -14.34
CA THR A 342 7.38 33.77 -14.45
C THR A 342 8.36 34.63 -15.23
N ARG A 343 8.92 35.66 -14.58
CA ARG A 343 9.93 36.53 -15.19
C ARG A 343 11.33 36.23 -14.67
N ASN A 344 12.33 36.39 -15.54
CA ASN A 344 13.73 36.38 -15.14
C ASN A 344 14.17 37.73 -14.54
N SER A 345 15.41 37.83 -14.07
CA SER A 345 15.97 39.06 -13.49
C SER A 345 16.01 40.26 -14.45
N SER A 346 15.91 40.04 -15.76
CA SER A 346 15.79 41.11 -16.76
C SER A 346 14.34 41.50 -17.07
N GLY A 347 13.35 40.92 -16.38
CA GLY A 347 11.93 41.20 -16.59
C GLY A 347 11.30 40.50 -17.80
N ALA A 348 12.01 39.58 -18.46
CA ALA A 348 11.49 38.82 -19.58
C ALA A 348 10.72 37.58 -19.10
N VAL A 349 9.60 37.27 -19.73
CA VAL A 349 8.82 36.06 -19.44
C VAL A 349 9.64 34.83 -19.84
N VAL A 350 9.74 33.88 -18.93
CA VAL A 350 10.48 32.64 -19.11
C VAL A 350 9.61 31.44 -18.79
N GLN A 351 9.84 30.38 -19.55
CA GLN A 351 9.29 29.07 -19.26
C GLN A 351 10.11 28.39 -18.17
N VAL A 352 9.44 28.00 -17.09
CA VAL A 352 10.00 27.30 -15.94
C VAL A 352 9.74 25.80 -16.10
N PRO A 353 10.79 24.95 -16.06
CA PRO A 353 10.59 23.51 -16.12
C PRO A 353 10.08 22.99 -14.76
N ILE A 354 8.92 22.34 -14.79
CA ILE A 354 8.39 21.59 -13.65
C ILE A 354 8.67 20.11 -13.89
N SER A 355 9.34 19.46 -12.93
CA SER A 355 9.72 18.05 -13.02
C SER A 355 9.06 17.24 -11.92
N GLY A 356 8.49 16.09 -12.23
CA GLY A 356 7.82 15.25 -11.26
C GLY A 356 8.23 13.78 -11.31
N GLN A 357 8.13 13.14 -10.14
CA GLN A 357 8.52 11.76 -9.91
C GLN A 357 7.60 11.13 -8.85
N ALA A 358 7.16 9.89 -9.07
CA ALA A 358 6.37 9.13 -8.11
C ALA A 358 7.23 8.08 -7.39
N PHE A 359 6.92 7.83 -6.12
CA PHE A 359 7.61 6.93 -5.22
C PHE A 359 6.59 6.02 -4.54
N ILE A 360 6.88 4.73 -4.49
CA ILE A 360 6.14 3.77 -3.67
C ILE A 360 7.04 3.39 -2.50
N ASN A 361 6.52 3.52 -1.29
CA ASN A 361 7.16 3.02 -0.08
C ASN A 361 6.39 1.80 0.44
N ASP A 362 7.09 0.68 0.65
CA ASP A 362 6.54 -0.51 1.30
C ASP A 362 6.88 -0.49 2.81
N PRO A 363 5.96 -0.04 3.67
CA PRO A 363 6.23 0.01 5.10
C PRO A 363 6.39 -1.38 5.74
N ILE A 364 5.92 -2.44 5.07
CA ILE A 364 5.97 -3.82 5.58
C ILE A 364 7.23 -4.52 5.06
N GLY A 365 7.42 -4.52 3.74
CA GLY A 365 8.52 -5.21 3.09
C GLY A 365 9.85 -4.44 3.10
N GLY A 366 9.82 -3.14 3.41
CA GLY A 366 11.01 -2.28 3.42
C GLY A 366 11.60 -2.00 2.03
N SER A 367 10.84 -2.27 0.97
CA SER A 367 11.24 -1.98 -0.42
C SER A 367 10.71 -0.63 -0.87
N THR A 368 11.44 0.02 -1.79
CA THR A 368 11.02 1.29 -2.39
C THR A 368 11.25 1.25 -3.89
N ALA A 369 10.37 1.88 -4.65
CA ALA A 369 10.54 2.03 -6.09
C ALA A 369 10.12 3.43 -6.53
N GLN A 370 10.75 3.96 -7.57
CA GLN A 370 10.49 5.32 -8.06
C GLN A 370 10.38 5.34 -9.58
N SER A 371 9.49 6.19 -10.10
CA SER A 371 9.37 6.44 -11.54
C SER A 371 10.60 7.16 -12.08
N ALA A 372 10.74 7.23 -13.40
CA ALA A 372 11.61 8.25 -13.99
C ALA A 372 11.09 9.66 -13.66
N SER A 373 11.99 10.63 -13.59
CA SER A 373 11.60 12.05 -13.53
C SER A 373 11.18 12.51 -14.92
N ARG A 374 10.03 13.16 -15.02
CA ARG A 374 9.50 13.74 -16.26
C ARG A 374 9.18 15.20 -16.06
N SER A 375 9.41 16.01 -17.09
CA SER A 375 9.28 17.45 -17.00
C SER A 375 8.44 18.01 -18.14
N PHE A 376 7.72 19.07 -17.83
CA PHE A 376 7.07 19.95 -18.80
C PHE A 376 7.40 21.40 -18.42
N LYS A 377 7.15 22.34 -19.32
CA LYS A 377 7.45 23.76 -19.11
C LYS A 377 6.18 24.57 -18.93
N VAL A 378 6.21 25.51 -18.00
CA VAL A 378 5.13 26.47 -17.77
C VAL A 378 5.61 27.91 -17.82
N SER A 379 4.79 28.82 -18.32
CA SER A 379 4.97 30.26 -18.07
C SER A 379 3.67 30.93 -17.63
N PHE A 380 3.80 31.89 -16.73
CA PHE A 380 2.71 32.77 -16.28
C PHE A 380 3.04 34.20 -16.66
N ALA A 381 2.18 34.87 -17.44
CA ALA A 381 2.38 36.27 -17.78
C ALA A 381 1.11 36.96 -18.27
N VAL A 382 0.99 38.23 -17.91
CA VAL A 382 -0.03 39.15 -18.41
C VAL A 382 0.48 39.82 -19.70
N GLY A 383 -0.42 40.06 -20.65
CA GLY A 383 -0.12 40.85 -21.86
C GLY A 383 0.80 40.18 -22.88
N GLN A 384 1.03 38.86 -22.79
CA GLN A 384 1.78 38.07 -23.80
C GLN A 384 0.87 37.33 -24.80
N GLY A 385 -0.44 37.59 -24.79
CA GLY A 385 -1.41 36.77 -25.53
C GLY A 385 -1.54 35.35 -24.97
N TYR A 386 -1.14 35.14 -23.72
CA TYR A 386 -1.45 33.92 -22.97
C TYR A 386 -2.94 33.91 -22.63
N GLN A 387 -3.54 32.73 -22.61
CA GLN A 387 -4.94 32.56 -22.29
C GLN A 387 -5.06 31.92 -20.91
N ASP A 388 -5.81 32.55 -20.02
CA ASP A 388 -6.52 31.79 -18.98
C ASP A 388 -7.69 31.07 -19.66
N SER A 389 -8.31 30.08 -19.01
CA SER A 389 -9.58 29.54 -19.54
C SER A 389 -10.58 30.70 -19.65
N THR A 390 -10.98 31.09 -20.86
CA THR A 390 -11.80 32.28 -21.11
C THR A 390 -13.29 32.03 -20.82
N ASP A 391 -14.04 33.11 -20.60
CA ASP A 391 -15.51 33.10 -20.48
C ASP A 391 -16.15 33.23 -21.89
N PRO A 392 -17.49 33.12 -22.04
CA PRO A 392 -18.09 32.68 -23.29
C PRO A 392 -17.84 33.61 -24.49
N LEU A 393 -17.91 33.06 -25.69
CA LEU A 393 -17.88 33.82 -26.94
C LEU A 393 -19.15 34.68 -27.07
N VAL A 394 -18.96 35.96 -27.38
CA VAL A 394 -20.01 36.99 -27.46
C VAL A 394 -19.99 37.68 -28.82
N LEU A 395 -21.11 37.62 -29.54
CA LEU A 395 -21.30 38.34 -30.80
C LEU A 395 -21.83 39.77 -30.55
N SER A 396 -21.09 40.76 -31.04
CA SER A 396 -21.55 42.14 -31.25
C SER A 396 -22.12 42.28 -32.66
N LEU A 397 -23.43 42.49 -32.77
CA LEU A 397 -24.09 42.57 -34.09
C LEU A 397 -23.88 43.93 -34.78
N SER A 398 -23.51 44.97 -34.03
CA SER A 398 -23.14 46.27 -34.61
C SER A 398 -21.67 46.33 -35.03
N GLY A 399 -20.85 45.37 -34.60
CA GLY A 399 -19.39 45.41 -34.73
C GLY A 399 -18.72 46.37 -33.73
N ALA A 400 -19.49 46.98 -32.84
CA ALA A 400 -18.96 47.85 -31.78
C ALA A 400 -18.13 47.04 -30.77
N PRO A 401 -17.10 47.66 -30.16
CA PRO A 401 -16.38 47.07 -29.04
C PRO A 401 -17.32 46.72 -27.86
N ILE A 402 -16.84 45.90 -26.93
CA ILE A 402 -17.64 45.51 -25.76
C ILE A 402 -18.00 46.72 -24.89
N ILE A 403 -19.28 46.82 -24.52
CA ILE A 403 -19.84 47.77 -23.57
C ILE A 403 -20.63 46.94 -22.56
N SER A 404 -20.17 46.93 -21.32
CA SER A 404 -20.79 46.17 -20.24
C SER A 404 -21.39 47.08 -19.17
N SER A 405 -22.45 46.59 -18.51
CA SER A 405 -23.15 47.33 -17.46
C SER A 405 -23.06 46.59 -16.13
N ALA A 406 -22.95 47.34 -15.04
CA ALA A 406 -22.95 46.76 -13.71
C ALA A 406 -24.29 46.07 -13.42
N ILE A 407 -24.24 44.89 -12.82
CA ILE A 407 -25.41 44.11 -12.40
C ILE A 407 -25.26 43.67 -10.94
N THR A 408 -26.37 43.30 -10.29
CA THR A 408 -26.35 42.91 -8.88
C THR A 408 -27.38 41.80 -8.62
N GLY A 409 -27.01 40.87 -7.74
CA GLY A 409 -27.90 39.81 -7.28
C GLY A 409 -28.27 38.79 -8.37
N LYS A 410 -27.40 38.61 -9.36
CA LYS A 410 -27.55 37.63 -10.44
C LYS A 410 -26.59 36.48 -10.22
N SER A 411 -26.84 35.39 -10.93
CA SER A 411 -26.16 34.12 -10.75
C SER A 411 -25.93 33.51 -12.13
N PHE A 412 -24.67 33.34 -12.52
CA PHE A 412 -24.26 32.67 -13.75
C PHE A 412 -22.99 31.84 -13.51
N GLU A 413 -22.91 30.62 -14.05
CA GLU A 413 -21.68 29.81 -13.95
C GLU A 413 -20.63 30.40 -14.92
N LEU A 414 -19.54 30.95 -14.39
CA LEU A 414 -18.43 31.55 -15.15
C LEU A 414 -17.07 30.88 -14.88
N ASP A 415 -16.94 29.99 -13.88
CA ASP A 415 -15.73 29.17 -13.73
C ASP A 415 -16.10 27.69 -13.77
N VAL A 416 -15.67 27.00 -14.83
CA VAL A 416 -15.89 25.55 -15.00
C VAL A 416 -15.32 24.69 -13.85
N LEU A 417 -14.46 25.26 -13.00
CA LEU A 417 -13.85 24.58 -11.85
C LEU A 417 -14.48 24.93 -10.49
N LEU A 418 -15.35 25.95 -10.42
CA LEU A 418 -16.18 26.25 -9.25
C LEU A 418 -17.61 25.72 -9.49
N ASN A 419 -18.40 25.59 -8.43
CA ASN A 419 -19.82 25.22 -8.54
C ASN A 419 -20.69 26.25 -7.87
N GLY A 420 -21.88 26.36 -8.42
CA GLY A 420 -22.84 27.34 -7.97
C GLY A 420 -22.63 28.61 -8.76
N ALA A 421 -23.73 29.20 -9.18
CA ALA A 421 -23.72 30.32 -10.07
C ALA A 421 -23.05 31.53 -9.40
N GLU A 422 -21.86 31.91 -9.89
CA GLU A 422 -21.15 33.12 -9.48
C GLU A 422 -22.02 34.36 -9.73
N SER A 423 -21.76 35.45 -9.02
CA SER A 423 -22.49 36.69 -9.23
C SER A 423 -21.70 37.62 -10.13
N PRO A 424 -21.90 37.59 -11.47
CA PRO A 424 -21.26 38.55 -12.34
C PRO A 424 -21.51 39.97 -11.83
N THR A 425 -20.45 40.78 -11.81
CA THR A 425 -20.53 42.19 -11.40
C THR A 425 -20.87 43.08 -12.58
N TYR A 426 -20.54 42.64 -13.80
CA TYR A 426 -20.89 43.27 -15.05
C TYR A 426 -21.46 42.25 -16.04
N TRP A 427 -22.36 42.70 -16.91
CA TRP A 427 -23.02 41.84 -17.89
C TRP A 427 -23.20 42.51 -19.24
N LEU A 428 -23.52 41.68 -20.24
CA LEU A 428 -23.82 42.10 -21.60
C LEU A 428 -25.28 41.82 -21.91
N SER A 429 -25.94 42.82 -22.50
CA SER A 429 -27.33 42.72 -22.90
C SER A 429 -27.48 42.90 -24.40
N GLY A 430 -28.51 42.28 -24.97
CA GLY A 430 -28.85 42.46 -26.37
C GLY A 430 -30.34 42.31 -26.61
N ASN A 431 -30.80 42.82 -27.75
CA ASN A 431 -32.20 42.71 -28.14
C ASN A 431 -32.32 41.80 -29.38
N PRO A 432 -33.01 40.65 -29.25
CA PRO A 432 -33.12 39.67 -30.33
C PRO A 432 -34.01 40.14 -31.49
N ASN A 433 -34.99 41.03 -31.24
CA ASN A 433 -35.90 41.55 -32.26
C ASN A 433 -35.20 42.58 -33.15
N ASP A 434 -34.49 43.51 -32.51
CA ASP A 434 -33.79 44.58 -33.21
C ASP A 434 -32.38 44.18 -33.65
N LYS A 435 -31.89 43.01 -33.20
CA LYS A 435 -30.55 42.48 -33.46
C LYS A 435 -29.46 43.48 -33.06
N THR A 436 -29.64 44.12 -31.90
CA THR A 436 -28.73 45.12 -31.34
C THR A 436 -28.12 44.64 -30.03
N GLY A 437 -27.00 45.24 -29.63
CA GLY A 437 -26.24 44.83 -28.44
C GLY A 437 -25.41 43.58 -28.67
N TYR A 438 -25.38 42.71 -27.66
CA TYR A 438 -24.49 41.55 -27.60
C TYR A 438 -25.29 40.26 -27.41
N ALA A 439 -24.78 39.16 -27.96
CA ALA A 439 -25.38 37.85 -27.79
C ALA A 439 -24.34 36.75 -27.54
N PHE A 440 -24.59 35.86 -26.59
CA PHE A 440 -23.70 34.74 -26.29
C PHE A 440 -23.88 33.60 -27.30
N LEU A 441 -22.79 32.95 -27.70
CA LEU A 441 -22.82 31.83 -28.62
C LEU A 441 -23.18 30.53 -27.90
N VAL A 442 -24.34 29.94 -28.24
CA VAL A 442 -24.94 28.81 -27.53
C VAL A 442 -24.77 27.51 -28.31
N LYS A 443 -24.37 26.45 -27.60
CA LYS A 443 -24.31 25.06 -28.07
C LYS A 443 -25.71 24.51 -28.40
N PRO A 444 -25.82 23.50 -29.28
CA PRO A 444 -27.11 22.85 -29.55
C PRO A 444 -27.74 22.27 -28.28
N GLY A 445 -29.07 22.32 -28.19
CA GLY A 445 -29.83 21.64 -27.13
C GLY A 445 -30.24 22.52 -25.94
N ALA A 446 -29.90 23.81 -25.92
CA ALA A 446 -30.48 24.76 -24.98
C ALA A 446 -31.99 24.93 -25.20
N ALA A 447 -32.79 24.93 -24.14
CA ALA A 447 -34.24 25.08 -24.20
C ALA A 447 -34.69 26.28 -23.37
N VAL A 448 -35.73 26.99 -23.82
CA VAL A 448 -36.31 28.11 -23.07
C VAL A 448 -36.70 27.63 -21.66
N GLY A 449 -36.29 28.39 -20.63
CA GLY A 449 -36.52 28.05 -19.23
C GLY A 449 -35.43 27.17 -18.59
N THR A 450 -34.36 26.80 -19.32
CA THR A 450 -33.14 26.24 -18.70
C THR A 450 -32.22 27.35 -18.23
N THR A 451 -31.70 27.26 -17.01
CA THR A 451 -30.57 28.08 -16.58
C THR A 451 -29.35 27.73 -17.44
N LEU A 452 -28.88 28.66 -18.25
CA LEU A 452 -27.66 28.46 -19.03
C LEU A 452 -26.43 28.52 -18.12
N THR A 453 -25.43 27.74 -18.50
CA THR A 453 -24.11 27.66 -17.85
C THR A 453 -23.02 27.67 -18.92
N LEU A 454 -21.74 27.73 -18.57
CA LEU A 454 -20.65 27.54 -19.56
C LEU A 454 -20.76 26.22 -20.34
N ASN A 455 -21.38 25.18 -19.78
CA ASN A 455 -21.62 23.94 -20.53
C ASN A 455 -22.54 24.13 -21.73
N ASN A 456 -23.38 25.16 -21.71
CA ASN A 456 -24.31 25.50 -22.79
C ASN A 456 -23.74 26.54 -23.75
N LEU A 457 -22.64 27.22 -23.42
CA LEU A 457 -22.03 28.26 -24.25
C LEU A 457 -20.71 27.78 -24.85
N TYR A 458 -20.30 28.34 -25.98
CA TYR A 458 -18.91 28.18 -26.44
C TYR A 458 -18.00 29.10 -25.65
N THR A 459 -16.96 28.57 -25.02
CA THR A 459 -16.08 29.31 -24.11
C THR A 459 -14.95 30.05 -24.82
N ASP A 460 -14.53 29.56 -25.99
CA ASP A 460 -13.44 30.15 -26.76
C ASP A 460 -13.47 29.74 -28.25
N PHE A 461 -12.61 30.37 -29.05
CA PHE A 461 -12.47 30.07 -30.48
C PHE A 461 -11.95 28.65 -30.73
N ALA A 462 -11.13 28.07 -29.85
CA ALA A 462 -10.61 26.72 -30.04
C ALA A 462 -11.73 25.66 -29.88
N GLU A 463 -12.64 25.84 -28.93
CA GLU A 463 -13.84 25.03 -28.78
C GLU A 463 -14.75 25.17 -30.00
N LEU A 464 -14.89 26.38 -30.55
CA LEU A 464 -15.63 26.61 -31.79
C LEU A 464 -15.00 25.86 -32.98
N TYR A 465 -13.66 25.88 -33.10
CA TYR A 465 -12.93 25.18 -34.16
C TYR A 465 -13.01 23.65 -34.01
N ALA A 466 -13.12 23.14 -32.78
CA ALA A 466 -13.25 21.72 -32.50
C ALA A 466 -14.65 21.16 -32.78
N LYS A 467 -15.64 22.01 -33.07
CA LYS A 467 -16.99 21.57 -33.43
C LYS A 467 -16.93 20.70 -34.70
N SER A 468 -17.50 19.50 -34.62
CA SER A 468 -17.65 18.60 -35.76
C SER A 468 -18.32 19.31 -36.94
N GLY A 469 -17.62 19.33 -38.08
CA GLY A 469 -18.08 19.94 -39.33
C GLY A 469 -17.57 21.36 -39.59
N VAL A 470 -16.81 21.97 -38.67
CA VAL A 470 -16.11 23.24 -38.90
C VAL A 470 -14.76 22.98 -39.57
N ASP A 471 -14.47 23.69 -40.66
CA ASP A 471 -13.19 23.69 -41.38
C ASP A 471 -12.69 25.13 -41.52
N VAL A 472 -11.61 25.46 -40.79
CA VAL A 472 -11.03 26.80 -40.78
C VAL A 472 -10.00 27.04 -41.89
N SER A 473 -9.72 26.04 -42.74
CA SER A 473 -8.64 26.09 -43.72
C SER A 473 -8.85 27.11 -44.83
N ASP A 474 -10.10 27.49 -45.10
CA ASP A 474 -10.46 28.51 -46.09
C ASP A 474 -10.49 29.95 -45.51
N GLY A 475 -10.10 30.11 -44.24
CA GLY A 475 -10.09 31.37 -43.51
C GLY A 475 -11.49 31.86 -43.12
N LYS A 476 -12.52 31.02 -43.21
CA LYS A 476 -13.88 31.35 -42.81
C LYS A 476 -14.54 30.18 -42.08
N ILE A 477 -15.56 30.51 -41.29
CA ILE A 477 -16.52 29.54 -40.76
C ILE A 477 -17.88 29.99 -41.20
N SER A 478 -18.53 29.21 -42.05
CA SER A 478 -19.84 29.50 -42.62
C SER A 478 -20.98 29.13 -41.65
N GLY A 479 -22.14 29.76 -41.84
CA GLY A 479 -23.35 29.44 -41.07
C GLY A 479 -23.85 28.01 -41.27
N ALA A 480 -23.45 27.34 -42.37
CA ALA A 480 -23.75 25.93 -42.60
C ALA A 480 -22.95 25.02 -41.66
N GLU A 481 -21.69 25.35 -41.41
CA GLU A 481 -20.84 24.62 -40.46
C GLU A 481 -21.28 24.86 -39.02
N LEU A 482 -21.88 26.01 -38.75
CA LEU A 482 -22.48 26.38 -37.46
C LEU A 482 -23.95 25.93 -37.32
N ALA A 483 -24.42 25.00 -38.15
CA ALA A 483 -25.78 24.49 -38.05
C ALA A 483 -26.09 23.93 -36.64
N GLY A 484 -27.27 24.30 -36.13
CA GLY A 484 -27.77 23.92 -34.80
C GLY A 484 -27.35 24.84 -33.64
N LEU A 485 -26.48 25.82 -33.88
CA LEU A 485 -26.08 26.80 -32.88
C LEU A 485 -27.09 27.97 -32.83
N SER A 486 -27.11 28.64 -31.69
CA SER A 486 -27.97 29.80 -31.45
C SER A 486 -27.20 30.94 -30.78
N LEU A 487 -27.79 32.12 -30.83
CA LEU A 487 -27.34 33.34 -30.17
C LEU A 487 -28.34 33.65 -29.05
N TRP A 488 -27.83 33.80 -27.82
CA TRP A 488 -28.64 34.19 -26.68
C TRP A 488 -28.47 35.68 -26.38
N PHE A 489 -29.55 36.43 -26.56
CA PHE A 489 -29.67 37.85 -26.24
C PHE A 489 -30.34 38.00 -24.88
N ASP A 490 -29.55 38.18 -23.83
CA ASP A 490 -30.10 38.49 -22.51
C ASP A 490 -30.67 39.91 -22.50
N ALA A 491 -31.96 40.04 -22.78
CA ALA A 491 -32.61 41.31 -23.06
C ALA A 491 -32.93 42.09 -21.79
N ASN A 492 -33.08 41.39 -20.66
CA ASN A 492 -33.42 41.98 -19.37
C ASN A 492 -32.23 41.98 -18.38
N SER A 493 -31.06 41.52 -18.82
CA SER A 493 -29.82 41.47 -18.04
C SER A 493 -29.98 40.68 -16.74
N ASN A 494 -30.73 39.59 -16.77
CA ASN A 494 -30.97 38.75 -15.61
C ASN A 494 -30.05 37.51 -15.54
N ALA A 495 -29.18 37.32 -16.54
CA ALA A 495 -28.32 36.16 -16.72
C ALA A 495 -29.09 34.82 -16.77
N ALA A 496 -30.34 34.83 -17.23
CA ALA A 496 -31.19 33.66 -17.39
C ALA A 496 -31.82 33.64 -18.78
N LEU A 497 -31.93 32.45 -19.38
CA LEU A 497 -32.51 32.32 -20.71
C LEU A 497 -34.04 32.40 -20.66
N ASP A 498 -34.58 33.51 -21.16
CA ASP A 498 -36.01 33.75 -21.24
C ASP A 498 -36.61 33.43 -22.63
N SER A 499 -37.94 33.34 -22.67
CA SER A 499 -38.67 33.13 -23.92
C SER A 499 -38.49 34.31 -24.87
N GLY A 500 -38.04 34.04 -26.10
CA GLY A 500 -37.80 35.06 -27.12
C GLY A 500 -36.36 35.57 -27.17
N GLU A 501 -35.48 35.14 -26.26
CA GLU A 501 -34.07 35.58 -26.21
C GLU A 501 -33.12 34.76 -27.10
N LEU A 502 -33.56 33.62 -27.62
CA LEU A 502 -32.75 32.72 -28.41
C LEU A 502 -33.03 32.91 -29.91
N VAL A 503 -31.98 33.20 -30.68
CA VAL A 503 -32.04 33.33 -32.15
C VAL A 503 -31.12 32.30 -32.79
N SER A 504 -31.65 31.42 -33.64
CA SER A 504 -30.80 30.44 -34.35
C SER A 504 -29.85 31.13 -35.33
N ILE A 505 -28.61 30.66 -35.44
CA ILE A 505 -27.66 31.16 -36.45
C ILE A 505 -28.21 31.01 -37.86
N SER A 506 -29.00 29.95 -38.12
CA SER A 506 -29.63 29.74 -39.42
C SER A 506 -30.66 30.81 -39.79
N ALA A 507 -31.11 31.64 -38.83
CA ALA A 507 -31.94 32.81 -39.11
C ALA A 507 -31.14 34.02 -39.64
N LEU A 508 -29.80 33.95 -39.62
CA LEU A 508 -28.90 34.94 -40.20
C LEU A 508 -28.41 34.43 -41.57
N ASN A 509 -29.04 34.90 -42.64
CA ASN A 509 -28.73 34.46 -44.01
C ASN A 509 -27.27 34.77 -44.39
N ASN A 510 -26.55 33.80 -44.94
CA ASN A 510 -25.13 33.91 -45.30
C ASN A 510 -24.23 34.32 -44.12
N PHE A 511 -24.54 33.85 -42.91
CA PHE A 511 -23.67 34.07 -41.75
C PHE A 511 -22.27 33.50 -42.01
N SER A 512 -21.23 34.23 -41.62
CA SER A 512 -19.85 33.76 -41.63
C SER A 512 -18.99 34.49 -40.60
N ILE A 513 -17.98 33.80 -40.09
CA ILE A 513 -16.92 34.35 -39.24
C ILE A 513 -15.63 34.27 -40.03
N THR A 514 -14.89 35.37 -40.13
CA THR A 514 -13.56 35.39 -40.76
C THR A 514 -12.52 35.01 -39.72
N VAL A 515 -11.74 33.97 -40.00
CA VAL A 515 -10.72 33.41 -39.12
C VAL A 515 -9.34 33.42 -39.81
N PRO A 516 -8.22 33.45 -39.07
CA PRO A 516 -8.13 33.42 -37.61
C PRO A 516 -8.63 34.71 -36.95
N GLU A 517 -9.04 34.59 -35.70
CA GLU A 517 -9.30 35.71 -34.82
C GLU A 517 -8.03 36.56 -34.61
N THR A 518 -8.23 37.83 -34.28
CA THR A 518 -7.17 38.78 -33.97
C THR A 518 -7.30 39.26 -32.53
N VAL A 519 -6.27 39.92 -32.00
CA VAL A 519 -6.39 40.59 -30.69
C VAL A 519 -7.54 41.59 -30.74
N ALA A 520 -8.44 41.53 -29.77
CA ALA A 520 -9.61 42.40 -29.76
C ALA A 520 -9.21 43.86 -29.54
N ARG A 521 -9.98 44.77 -30.14
CA ARG A 521 -10.05 46.16 -29.69
C ARG A 521 -10.44 46.23 -28.21
N GLU A 522 -9.93 47.24 -27.50
CA GLU A 522 -10.27 47.51 -26.10
C GLU A 522 -11.77 47.67 -25.91
N SER A 523 -12.28 47.20 -24.77
CA SER A 523 -13.67 47.40 -24.37
C SER A 523 -13.94 48.88 -24.16
N ALA A 524 -15.06 49.38 -24.68
CA ALA A 524 -15.37 50.80 -24.70
C ALA A 524 -15.88 51.32 -23.34
N SER A 525 -16.50 50.47 -22.52
CA SER A 525 -16.89 50.80 -21.13
C SER A 525 -17.33 49.57 -20.33
N GLY A 526 -17.35 49.74 -19.00
CA GLY A 526 -17.62 48.68 -18.03
C GLY A 526 -16.38 47.84 -17.73
N GLU A 527 -16.55 46.70 -17.06
CA GLU A 527 -15.44 45.88 -16.56
C GLU A 527 -15.28 44.52 -17.28
N ILE A 528 -16.19 44.17 -18.21
CA ILE A 528 -15.95 43.01 -19.10
C ILE A 528 -14.81 43.35 -20.05
N VAL A 529 -13.82 42.46 -20.15
CA VAL A 529 -12.62 42.63 -20.96
C VAL A 529 -12.74 41.83 -22.25
N SER A 530 -12.50 42.48 -23.39
CA SER A 530 -12.37 41.84 -24.71
C SER A 530 -10.95 41.31 -24.91
N LEU A 531 -10.83 40.04 -25.30
CA LEU A 531 -9.55 39.33 -25.44
C LEU A 531 -9.16 39.14 -26.91
N TYR A 532 -10.03 38.50 -27.68
CA TYR A 532 -9.86 38.23 -29.11
C TYR A 532 -11.13 38.57 -29.86
N GLU A 533 -11.00 39.01 -31.12
CA GLU A 533 -12.14 39.28 -31.98
C GLU A 533 -11.97 38.68 -33.39
N ALA A 534 -13.07 38.18 -33.94
CA ALA A 534 -13.18 37.74 -35.32
C ALA A 534 -14.32 38.47 -36.02
N LYS A 535 -14.11 38.85 -37.28
CA LYS A 535 -15.12 39.58 -38.04
C LYS A 535 -16.28 38.66 -38.41
N ALA A 536 -17.50 39.04 -38.05
CA ALA A 536 -18.72 38.34 -38.42
C ALA A 536 -19.48 39.07 -39.53
N GLN A 537 -20.10 38.34 -40.45
CA GLN A 537 -20.84 38.86 -41.60
C GLN A 537 -22.11 38.06 -41.83
N TRP A 538 -23.18 38.72 -42.24
CA TRP A 538 -24.42 38.10 -42.72
C TRP A 538 -25.15 39.08 -43.64
N THR A 539 -26.20 38.60 -44.31
CA THR A 539 -27.02 39.43 -45.19
C THR A 539 -27.77 40.47 -44.38
N GLY A 540 -27.46 41.75 -44.62
CA GLY A 540 -28.02 42.87 -43.85
C GLY A 540 -27.23 43.22 -42.59
N ALA A 541 -26.01 42.70 -42.43
CA ALA A 541 -25.07 43.21 -41.42
C ALA A 541 -24.68 44.68 -41.70
N PRO A 542 -24.20 45.43 -40.69
CA PRO A 542 -23.57 46.73 -40.89
C PRO A 542 -22.43 46.68 -41.92
N ALA A 543 -22.08 47.82 -42.52
CA ALA A 543 -21.02 47.88 -43.54
C ALA A 543 -19.67 47.29 -43.06
N ASP A 544 -19.35 47.47 -41.78
CA ASP A 544 -18.14 46.93 -41.16
C ASP A 544 -18.30 45.48 -40.65
N GLY A 545 -19.53 44.96 -40.65
CA GLY A 545 -19.89 43.66 -40.07
C GLY A 545 -20.19 43.70 -38.59
N GLY A 546 -20.48 42.51 -38.06
CA GLY A 546 -20.42 42.24 -36.63
C GLY A 546 -19.00 41.82 -36.21
N ALA A 547 -18.81 41.62 -34.90
CA ALA A 547 -17.58 41.11 -34.32
C ALA A 547 -17.90 40.06 -33.26
N LEU A 548 -17.31 38.88 -33.37
CA LEU A 548 -17.37 37.84 -32.34
C LEU A 548 -16.18 38.02 -31.41
N PHE A 549 -16.42 38.19 -30.12
CA PHE A 549 -15.42 38.40 -29.09
C PHE A 549 -15.28 37.18 -28.19
N ALA A 550 -14.05 36.83 -27.81
CA ALA A 550 -13.79 36.12 -26.57
C ALA A 550 -13.66 37.17 -25.45
N VAL A 551 -14.33 36.96 -24.31
CA VAL A 551 -14.37 37.94 -23.21
C VAL A 551 -13.99 37.31 -21.86
N ALA A 552 -13.62 38.15 -20.92
CA ALA A 552 -13.55 37.81 -19.50
C ALA A 552 -14.61 38.61 -18.74
N ILE A 553 -15.46 37.93 -17.97
CA ILE A 553 -16.57 38.53 -17.24
C ILE A 553 -16.20 38.59 -15.75
N PRO A 554 -16.14 39.78 -15.13
CA PRO A 554 -15.85 39.87 -13.70
C PRO A 554 -17.05 39.38 -12.88
N TYR A 555 -16.77 38.65 -11.80
CA TYR A 555 -17.78 38.07 -10.94
C TYR A 555 -17.37 38.06 -9.47
N LEU A 556 -18.36 38.05 -8.59
CA LEU A 556 -18.17 37.75 -7.18
C LEU A 556 -18.37 36.25 -6.95
N PRO A 557 -17.52 35.59 -6.14
CA PRO A 557 -17.75 34.21 -5.75
C PRO A 557 -19.07 34.08 -4.98
N ASN A 558 -19.80 33.00 -5.20
CA ASN A 558 -21.08 32.75 -4.53
C ASN A 558 -20.84 32.52 -3.02
N THR A 559 -21.27 33.47 -2.18
CA THR A 559 -21.19 33.46 -0.71
C THR A 559 -19.81 33.11 -0.11
N ILE A 560 -19.14 34.09 0.51
CA ILE A 560 -18.18 33.75 1.57
C ILE A 560 -19.00 33.05 2.66
N ALA A 561 -18.74 31.78 2.90
CA ALA A 561 -19.32 31.07 4.03
C ALA A 561 -18.98 31.87 5.30
N ASN A 562 -19.98 32.57 5.86
CA ASN A 562 -19.82 33.15 7.18
C ASN A 562 -19.43 31.99 8.10
N PRO A 563 -18.27 32.04 8.76
CA PRO A 563 -17.85 30.95 9.63
C PRO A 563 -18.95 30.76 10.67
N THR A 564 -19.56 29.58 10.66
CA THR A 564 -20.47 29.14 11.71
C THR A 564 -19.65 29.10 12.99
N THR A 565 -19.90 30.05 13.89
CA THR A 565 -19.31 30.04 15.23
C THR A 565 -19.73 28.74 15.91
N SER A 566 -18.82 27.78 15.98
CA SER A 566 -19.03 26.55 16.76
C SER A 566 -19.05 26.94 18.23
N VAL A 567 -20.24 27.05 18.81
CA VAL A 567 -20.41 27.21 20.25
C VAL A 567 -20.13 25.87 20.90
N VAL A 568 -18.89 25.65 21.34
CA VAL A 568 -18.58 24.52 22.22
C VAL A 568 -19.30 24.76 23.56
N THR A 569 -20.16 23.84 24.01
CA THR A 569 -20.78 23.89 25.34
C THR A 569 -19.93 23.09 26.35
N GLY A 570 -19.63 23.66 27.53
CA GLY A 570 -18.98 22.93 28.64
C GLY A 570 -17.66 23.48 29.22
N ASN A 571 -17.36 24.78 29.13
CA ASN A 571 -16.07 25.30 29.60
C ASN A 571 -16.10 25.71 31.10
N ASN A 572 -15.64 24.84 31.99
CA ASN A 572 -15.60 25.08 33.44
C ASN A 572 -14.27 25.71 33.95
N PHE A 573 -13.29 25.93 33.06
CA PHE A 573 -11.90 26.25 33.45
C PHE A 573 -11.47 27.71 33.23
N PHE A 574 -12.18 28.48 32.40
CA PHE A 574 -11.83 29.86 32.04
C PHE A 574 -12.98 30.84 32.33
N ASP A 575 -12.67 32.04 32.85
CA ASP A 575 -13.63 33.14 33.04
C ASP A 575 -13.91 33.90 31.73
N THR A 576 -12.90 34.05 30.87
CA THR A 576 -13.05 34.51 29.48
C THR A 576 -12.49 33.46 28.53
N ARG A 577 -13.26 33.10 27.50
CA ARG A 577 -12.86 32.08 26.52
C ARG A 577 -11.74 32.65 25.64
N PRO A 578 -10.73 31.86 25.24
CA PRO A 578 -9.82 32.30 24.20
C PRO A 578 -10.65 32.46 22.92
N SER A 579 -10.51 33.59 22.24
CA SER A 579 -11.21 33.85 20.98
C SER A 579 -10.22 34.34 19.93
N ALA A 580 -10.42 33.90 18.70
CA ALA A 580 -9.82 34.48 17.52
C ALA A 580 -10.94 35.17 16.73
N ALA A 581 -10.77 36.45 16.41
CA ALA A 581 -11.65 37.17 15.51
C ALA A 581 -10.87 37.56 14.25
N LEU A 582 -11.50 37.42 13.09
CA LEU A 582 -10.92 37.81 11.81
C LEU A 582 -11.45 39.20 11.43
N ARG A 583 -10.56 40.14 11.15
CA ARG A 583 -10.90 41.49 10.66
C ARG A 583 -10.25 41.69 9.30
N VAL A 584 -11.03 42.00 8.26
CA VAL A 584 -10.48 42.25 6.92
C VAL A 584 -10.09 43.73 6.81
N LEU A 585 -8.85 44.00 6.40
CA LEU A 585 -8.35 45.36 6.24
C LEU A 585 -8.78 45.90 4.86
N GLY A 586 -9.53 47.02 4.85
CA GLY A 586 -10.10 47.59 3.63
C GLY A 586 -11.61 47.35 3.45
N GLU A 587 -12.25 46.71 4.43
CA GLU A 587 -13.69 46.50 4.51
C GLU A 587 -14.48 47.82 4.38
N LYS A 588 -15.38 47.91 3.40
CA LYS A 588 -16.36 49.01 3.30
C LYS A 588 -17.70 48.56 3.87
N GLN A 589 -18.22 49.35 4.81
CA GLN A 589 -19.55 49.15 5.36
C GLN A 589 -20.59 49.70 4.38
N THR A 590 -21.53 48.86 3.97
CA THR A 590 -22.67 49.26 3.15
C THR A 590 -23.84 49.69 4.03
N VAL A 591 -24.68 50.59 3.50
CA VAL A 591 -25.88 51.08 4.18
C VAL A 591 -26.86 49.91 4.34
N GLY A 592 -26.87 49.29 5.52
CA GLY A 592 -27.58 48.04 5.77
C GLY A 592 -26.82 47.03 6.65
N GLY A 593 -25.55 47.31 6.99
CA GLY A 593 -24.76 46.50 7.93
C GLY A 593 -24.00 45.34 7.29
N GLY A 594 -23.92 45.29 5.96
CA GLY A 594 -23.09 44.35 5.22
C GLY A 594 -21.68 44.91 4.96
N ALA A 595 -20.68 44.03 5.03
CA ALA A 595 -19.27 44.33 4.80
C ALA A 595 -18.84 43.84 3.40
N THR A 596 -18.14 44.67 2.60
CA THR A 596 -17.61 44.28 1.29
C THR A 596 -16.10 44.48 1.18
N VAL A 597 -15.42 43.57 0.45
CA VAL A 597 -13.98 43.56 0.19
C VAL A 597 -13.76 43.24 -1.29
N PRO A 598 -13.19 44.16 -2.10
CA PRO A 598 -12.85 43.89 -3.50
C PRO A 598 -11.69 42.89 -3.62
N GLU A 599 -11.77 41.92 -4.53
CA GLU A 599 -10.69 40.95 -4.79
C GLU A 599 -9.50 41.56 -5.54
N ASP A 600 -9.72 42.64 -6.30
CA ASP A 600 -8.69 43.38 -7.04
C ASP A 600 -7.96 44.44 -6.20
N LEU A 601 -7.96 44.31 -4.87
CA LEU A 601 -7.14 45.16 -4.02
C LEU A 601 -5.66 44.90 -4.35
N GLU A 602 -4.95 45.95 -4.79
CA GLU A 602 -3.52 45.91 -5.08
C GLU A 602 -2.74 45.29 -3.89
N GLY A 603 -2.16 44.11 -4.11
CA GLY A 603 -1.47 43.31 -3.06
C GLY A 603 -2.33 42.26 -2.34
N GLY A 604 -3.56 42.00 -2.77
CA GLY A 604 -4.47 40.95 -2.28
C GLY A 604 -5.25 41.31 -1.00
N ILE A 605 -6.17 40.42 -0.61
CA ILE A 605 -6.97 40.56 0.61
C ILE A 605 -6.05 40.47 1.84
N ARG A 606 -5.92 41.58 2.58
CA ARG A 606 -5.19 41.62 3.86
C ARG A 606 -6.18 41.47 5.01
N PHE A 607 -5.88 40.59 5.96
CA PHE A 607 -6.68 40.42 7.17
C PHE A 607 -5.81 40.43 8.43
N MET A 608 -6.39 40.87 9.53
CA MET A 608 -5.83 40.75 10.89
C MET A 608 -6.58 39.66 11.64
N VAL A 609 -5.83 38.85 12.39
CA VAL A 609 -6.39 37.89 13.35
C VAL A 609 -6.20 38.48 14.74
N ASP A 610 -7.29 38.92 15.36
CA ASP A 610 -7.30 39.41 16.72
C ASP A 610 -7.44 38.23 17.68
N LEU A 611 -6.34 37.90 18.36
CA LEU A 611 -6.30 36.85 19.38
C LEU A 611 -6.54 37.46 20.76
N SER A 612 -7.60 37.03 21.43
CA SER A 612 -7.87 37.38 22.83
C SER A 612 -7.43 36.24 23.75
N LYS A 613 -6.49 36.53 24.64
CA LYS A 613 -6.00 35.57 25.64
C LYS A 613 -7.10 35.29 26.67
N SER A 614 -7.30 34.02 26.99
CA SER A 614 -8.24 33.61 28.04
C SER A 614 -7.74 34.02 29.44
N SER A 615 -8.68 34.27 30.34
CA SER A 615 -8.42 34.36 31.78
C SER A 615 -8.82 33.04 32.44
N ILE A 616 -7.91 32.48 33.24
CA ILE A 616 -8.16 31.25 34.01
C ILE A 616 -9.00 31.62 35.23
N LYS A 617 -10.00 30.79 35.57
CA LYS A 617 -10.80 30.98 36.79
C LYS A 617 -9.88 31.02 38.02
N ALA A 618 -10.07 31.99 38.89
CA ALA A 618 -9.30 32.09 40.13
C ALA A 618 -9.41 30.79 40.95
N GLY A 619 -8.28 30.14 41.23
CA GLY A 619 -8.21 28.91 42.06
C GLY A 619 -7.92 27.60 41.32
N VAL A 620 -7.68 27.61 40.00
CA VAL A 620 -7.29 26.40 39.23
C VAL A 620 -5.80 26.43 38.87
N SER A 621 -5.05 25.37 39.20
CA SER A 621 -3.61 25.25 38.88
C SER A 621 -3.38 25.22 37.37
N GLN A 622 -2.30 25.87 36.90
CA GLN A 622 -1.88 25.81 35.49
C GLN A 622 -1.59 24.35 35.10
N PRO A 623 -2.19 23.82 34.01
CA PRO A 623 -1.70 22.60 33.41
C PRO A 623 -0.42 22.91 32.64
N MET A 624 0.72 22.41 33.11
CA MET A 624 1.90 22.28 32.27
C MET A 624 1.69 21.08 31.34
N HIS A 625 1.71 21.28 30.03
CA HIS A 625 2.51 20.53 29.06
C HIS A 625 2.31 21.07 27.62
N LEU A 626 3.38 20.93 26.83
CA LEU A 626 3.69 21.47 25.48
C LEU A 626 2.55 21.57 24.48
#